data_AF-A0A096LSV0-F1
#
_entry.id   AF-A0A096LSV0-F1
#
_cell.length_a   1.000
_cell.length_b   1.000
_cell.length_c   1.000
_cell.angle_alpha   90.00
_cell.angle_beta   90.00
_cell.angle_gamma   90.00
#
_symmetry.space_group_name_H-M   'P 1'
#
loop_
_entity.id
_entity.type
_entity.pdbx_description
1 polymer ?
#
loop_
_entity_poly.entity_id
_entity_poly.type
_entity_poly.pdbx_seq_one_letter_code
_entity_poly.pdbx_strand_id
1 'polypeptide(L)'
;MFSMKLPVKDLSSSTIQRQRRELQLLMAELKDRERELNAMSASHQRQHQAWEQDRQTALVLERRCSRLDDELQRSNEVISVLTKHVWVVESREKEAQTQLGDAKQLLCELEKQQQQVSQKCQDDEAKNQSLSSAVVALSTQVGSLQVREEELSSMLKLKDKDVVEASGRNLELSARLQDLETSLAESRSQENKLLRDLEETKQRYREAKHEVSQLRAELQQQVSQSSRQREEIIRLKQELQLLHTDLALTGEGESWKDELLELSRSKQERIMSELLCLQQVCENQRSDLQLLRLNQESTQRAQRETHLQRLPSRQDESACNYADIQSLKNLRPDLEASPVAGVHDSDTKPEGFPANMTDVADQLSACSLQQPLGISRLLPGAPESSSSLRCHASTGCNSNCETAQPHTAHHHLNTTIPKASDASPKACLKHNVSQRDGRV
;
A
#
# COMPACT_ATOMS: atom_id res chain seq x y z
N MET A 1 -12.42 -219.61 125.65
CA MET A 1 -13.65 -219.97 124.89
C MET A 1 -13.99 -218.84 123.91
N PHE A 2 -14.85 -219.13 122.94
CA PHE A 2 -15.43 -218.15 122.00
C PHE A 2 -16.23 -217.06 122.76
N SER A 3 -16.55 -215.85 122.26
CA SER A 3 -16.16 -215.02 121.10
C SER A 3 -17.41 -214.35 120.52
N MET A 4 -17.56 -213.03 120.70
CA MET A 4 -18.10 -212.13 119.67
C MET A 4 -17.38 -210.79 119.73
N LYS A 5 -17.34 -210.07 118.61
CA LYS A 5 -16.62 -208.80 118.42
C LYS A 5 -17.59 -207.62 118.44
N LEU A 6 -17.10 -206.42 118.76
CA LEU A 6 -17.45 -205.14 118.10
C LEU A 6 -16.40 -204.07 118.46
N PRO A 7 -15.88 -203.26 117.52
CA PRO A 7 -14.79 -202.31 117.78
C PRO A 7 -15.30 -200.88 118.00
N VAL A 8 -14.69 -200.17 118.96
CA VAL A 8 -15.01 -198.76 119.29
C VAL A 8 -13.82 -197.81 119.08
N LYS A 9 -12.59 -198.33 118.92
CA LYS A 9 -11.35 -197.52 118.94
C LYS A 9 -10.96 -196.89 117.60
N ASP A 10 -11.49 -197.34 116.47
CA ASP A 10 -11.07 -196.87 115.14
C ASP A 10 -11.75 -195.56 114.69
N LEU A 11 -12.83 -195.15 115.37
CA LEU A 11 -13.56 -193.91 115.08
C LEU A 11 -12.87 -192.65 115.61
N SER A 12 -12.14 -192.76 116.74
CA SER A 12 -11.51 -191.60 117.39
C SER A 12 -10.22 -191.17 116.69
N SER A 13 -9.38 -192.12 116.27
CA SER A 13 -8.15 -191.85 115.50
C SER A 13 -8.45 -191.20 114.14
N SER A 14 -9.51 -191.64 113.47
CA SER A 14 -10.04 -191.06 112.23
C SER A 14 -10.47 -189.60 112.43
N THR A 15 -11.21 -189.32 113.51
CA THR A 15 -11.65 -187.96 113.87
C THR A 15 -10.45 -187.03 114.14
N ILE A 16 -9.45 -187.49 114.91
CA ILE A 16 -8.25 -186.70 115.22
C ILE A 16 -7.40 -186.43 113.97
N GLN A 17 -7.29 -187.39 113.04
CA GLN A 17 -6.64 -187.12 111.75
C GLN A 17 -7.42 -186.09 110.93
N ARG A 18 -8.75 -186.14 110.93
CA ARG A 18 -9.59 -185.17 110.20
C ARG A 18 -9.38 -183.75 110.75
N GLN A 19 -9.48 -183.57 112.06
CA GLN A 19 -9.24 -182.29 112.74
C GLN A 19 -7.84 -181.73 112.49
N ARG A 20 -6.80 -182.59 112.39
CA ARG A 20 -5.46 -182.15 112.01
C ARG A 20 -5.37 -181.66 110.56
N ARG A 21 -6.08 -182.29 109.62
CA ARG A 21 -6.16 -181.83 108.22
C ARG A 21 -6.96 -180.54 108.11
N GLU A 22 -8.07 -180.43 108.83
CA GLU A 22 -8.89 -179.22 108.93
C GLU A 22 -8.08 -178.03 109.49
N LEU A 23 -7.31 -178.23 110.58
CA LEU A 23 -6.39 -177.21 111.10
C LEU A 23 -5.24 -176.87 110.13
N GLN A 24 -4.74 -177.84 109.36
CA GLN A 24 -3.73 -177.58 108.32
C GLN A 24 -4.29 -176.76 107.15
N LEU A 25 -5.55 -177.00 106.75
CA LEU A 25 -6.26 -176.17 105.77
C LEU A 25 -6.49 -174.76 106.32
N LEU A 26 -7.02 -174.61 107.53
CA LEU A 26 -7.19 -173.30 108.18
C LEU A 26 -5.86 -172.53 108.32
N MET A 27 -4.75 -173.20 108.62
CA MET A 27 -3.41 -172.58 108.64
C MET A 27 -2.89 -172.21 107.24
N ALA A 28 -3.33 -172.88 106.17
CA ALA A 28 -3.03 -172.49 104.80
C ALA A 28 -3.88 -171.27 104.40
N GLU A 29 -5.19 -171.36 104.58
CA GLU A 29 -6.18 -170.30 104.33
C GLU A 29 -5.84 -169.00 105.06
N LEU A 30 -5.43 -169.07 106.34
CA LEU A 30 -4.99 -167.89 107.09
C LEU A 30 -3.73 -167.26 106.49
N LYS A 31 -2.78 -168.06 105.98
CA LYS A 31 -1.57 -167.56 105.30
C LYS A 31 -1.86 -167.05 103.90
N ASP A 32 -2.83 -167.64 103.19
CA ASP A 32 -3.33 -167.14 101.91
C ASP A 32 -3.98 -165.77 102.14
N ARG A 33 -4.85 -165.66 103.13
CA ARG A 33 -5.56 -164.43 103.50
C ARG A 33 -4.65 -163.34 104.09
N GLU A 34 -3.58 -163.71 104.79
CA GLU A 34 -2.51 -162.81 105.19
C GLU A 34 -1.74 -162.28 103.96
N ARG A 35 -1.46 -163.13 102.97
CA ARG A 35 -0.85 -162.72 101.69
C ARG A 35 -1.79 -161.85 100.86
N GLU A 36 -3.09 -162.15 100.80
CA GLU A 36 -4.12 -161.30 100.21
C GLU A 36 -4.16 -159.92 100.88
N LEU A 37 -4.22 -159.87 102.21
CA LEU A 37 -4.28 -158.62 102.98
C LEU A 37 -3.03 -157.77 102.78
N ASN A 38 -1.85 -158.38 102.77
CA ASN A 38 -0.59 -157.68 102.47
C ASN A 38 -0.52 -157.22 101.01
N ALA A 39 -1.03 -158.00 100.05
CA ALA A 39 -1.11 -157.59 98.65
C ALA A 39 -2.10 -156.44 98.43
N MET A 40 -3.27 -156.46 99.10
CA MET A 40 -4.24 -155.36 99.11
C MET A 40 -3.65 -154.10 99.76
N SER A 41 -2.99 -154.23 100.92
CA SER A 41 -2.30 -153.13 101.61
C SER A 41 -1.23 -152.48 100.72
N ALA A 42 -0.34 -153.28 100.12
CA ALA A 42 0.66 -152.80 99.18
C ALA A 42 0.05 -152.19 97.90
N SER A 43 -1.14 -152.66 97.47
CA SER A 43 -1.88 -152.07 96.35
C SER A 43 -2.47 -150.70 96.72
N HIS A 44 -3.08 -150.58 97.90
CA HIS A 44 -3.59 -149.31 98.43
C HIS A 44 -2.47 -148.28 98.65
N GLN A 45 -1.31 -148.72 99.15
CA GLN A 45 -0.13 -147.87 99.28
C GLN A 45 0.38 -147.37 97.92
N ARG A 46 0.47 -148.25 96.91
CA ARG A 46 0.82 -147.86 95.53
C ARG A 46 -0.21 -146.90 94.92
N GLN A 47 -1.50 -147.11 95.14
CA GLN A 47 -2.56 -146.20 94.70
C GLN A 47 -2.44 -144.83 95.39
N HIS A 48 -2.23 -144.78 96.71
CA HIS A 48 -2.03 -143.52 97.44
C HIS A 48 -0.77 -142.77 96.98
N GLN A 49 0.32 -143.49 96.67
CA GLN A 49 1.54 -142.89 96.13
C GLN A 49 1.31 -142.31 94.74
N ALA A 50 0.59 -143.01 93.85
CA ALA A 50 0.21 -142.49 92.54
C ALA A 50 -0.70 -141.25 92.67
N TRP A 51 -1.74 -141.31 93.49
CA TRP A 51 -2.66 -140.17 93.73
C TRP A 51 -1.92 -138.94 94.27
N GLU A 52 -0.93 -139.12 95.15
CA GLU A 52 -0.12 -138.02 95.67
C GLU A 52 0.83 -137.45 94.60
N GLN A 53 1.39 -138.28 93.72
CA GLN A 53 2.19 -137.84 92.56
C GLN A 53 1.34 -137.09 91.53
N ASP A 54 0.14 -137.57 91.22
CA ASP A 54 -0.84 -136.92 90.34
C ASP A 54 -1.27 -135.57 90.92
N ARG A 55 -1.56 -135.51 92.23
CA ARG A 55 -1.91 -134.27 92.95
C ARG A 55 -0.76 -133.25 92.93
N GLN A 56 0.48 -133.68 93.12
CA GLN A 56 1.65 -132.80 93.01
C GLN A 56 1.86 -132.31 91.56
N THR A 57 1.63 -133.18 90.58
CA THR A 57 1.71 -132.83 89.15
C THR A 57 0.64 -131.82 88.76
N ALA A 58 -0.61 -132.00 89.21
CA ALA A 58 -1.70 -131.05 89.03
C ALA A 58 -1.35 -129.67 89.61
N LEU A 59 -0.86 -129.60 90.86
CA LEU A 59 -0.42 -128.34 91.48
C LEU A 59 0.72 -127.64 90.72
N VAL A 60 1.62 -128.38 90.07
CA VAL A 60 2.68 -127.80 89.22
C VAL A 60 2.10 -127.27 87.90
N LEU A 61 1.11 -127.95 87.33
CA LEU A 61 0.41 -127.52 86.12
C LEU A 61 -0.48 -126.30 86.39
N GLU A 62 -1.27 -126.27 87.46
CA GLU A 62 -2.06 -125.12 87.90
C GLU A 62 -1.19 -123.86 88.04
N ARG A 63 -0.06 -123.99 88.76
CA ARG A 63 0.94 -122.91 88.92
C ARG A 63 1.59 -122.50 87.60
N ARG A 64 1.58 -123.34 86.57
CA ARG A 64 2.10 -123.02 85.23
C ARG A 64 1.02 -122.33 84.39
N CYS A 65 -0.21 -122.81 84.41
CA CYS A 65 -1.36 -122.16 83.76
C CYS A 65 -1.50 -120.73 84.28
N SER A 66 -1.55 -120.54 85.59
CA SER A 66 -1.71 -119.20 86.18
C SER A 66 -0.61 -118.20 85.77
N ARG A 67 0.62 -118.65 85.47
CA ARG A 67 1.68 -117.79 84.91
C ARG A 67 1.49 -117.48 83.43
N LEU A 68 0.99 -118.45 82.65
CA LEU A 68 0.67 -118.25 81.24
C LEU A 68 -0.56 -117.37 81.06
N ASP A 69 -1.56 -117.49 81.93
CA ASP A 69 -2.75 -116.62 81.98
C ASP A 69 -2.33 -115.16 82.30
N ASP A 70 -1.45 -114.99 83.29
CA ASP A 70 -0.76 -113.75 83.64
C ASP A 70 0.00 -113.11 82.44
N GLU A 71 0.78 -113.92 81.70
CA GLU A 71 1.54 -113.50 80.52
C GLU A 71 0.61 -113.16 79.33
N LEU A 72 -0.47 -113.92 79.15
CA LEU A 72 -1.51 -113.66 78.16
C LEU A 72 -2.29 -112.37 78.47
N GLN A 73 -2.63 -112.12 79.74
CA GLN A 73 -3.30 -110.89 80.15
C GLN A 73 -2.41 -109.67 79.87
N ARG A 74 -1.13 -109.69 80.28
CA ARG A 74 -0.17 -108.61 79.98
C ARG A 74 -0.03 -108.39 78.47
N SER A 75 -0.01 -109.46 77.67
CA SER A 75 0.05 -109.39 76.22
C SER A 75 -1.22 -108.72 75.64
N ASN A 76 -2.40 -109.08 76.13
CA ASN A 76 -3.68 -108.49 75.73
C ASN A 76 -3.79 -106.99 76.14
N GLU A 77 -3.26 -106.62 77.31
CA GLU A 77 -3.17 -105.23 77.75
C GLU A 77 -2.28 -104.40 76.82
N VAL A 78 -1.09 -104.92 76.47
CA VAL A 78 -0.17 -104.28 75.50
C VAL A 78 -0.84 -104.15 74.12
N ILE A 79 -1.52 -105.19 73.63
CA ILE A 79 -2.28 -105.13 72.37
C ILE A 79 -3.36 -104.04 72.45
N SER A 80 -4.15 -103.98 73.53
CA SER A 80 -5.20 -102.97 73.73
C SER A 80 -4.62 -101.53 73.71
N VAL A 81 -3.46 -101.32 74.32
CA VAL A 81 -2.76 -100.02 74.31
C VAL A 81 -2.24 -99.69 72.90
N LEU A 82 -1.64 -100.66 72.20
CA LEU A 82 -1.12 -100.45 70.84
C LEU A 82 -2.26 -100.16 69.83
N THR A 83 -3.38 -100.89 69.87
CA THR A 83 -4.54 -100.63 69.01
C THR A 83 -5.08 -99.20 69.20
N LYS A 84 -5.14 -98.71 70.45
CA LYS A 84 -5.53 -97.32 70.75
C LYS A 84 -4.53 -96.31 70.17
N HIS A 85 -3.23 -96.58 70.25
CA HIS A 85 -2.21 -95.71 69.67
C HIS A 85 -2.27 -95.69 68.13
N VAL A 86 -2.46 -96.84 67.47
CA VAL A 86 -2.64 -96.92 66.02
C VAL A 86 -3.83 -96.09 65.57
N TRP A 87 -4.98 -96.20 66.24
CA TRP A 87 -6.17 -95.40 65.92
C TRP A 87 -5.95 -93.88 66.08
N VAL A 88 -5.18 -93.45 67.10
CA VAL A 88 -4.79 -92.04 67.28
C VAL A 88 -3.79 -91.57 66.22
N VAL A 89 -2.88 -92.43 65.74
CA VAL A 89 -1.97 -92.09 64.65
C VAL A 89 -2.70 -92.01 63.32
N GLU A 90 -3.55 -92.99 62.99
CA GLU A 90 -4.35 -92.99 61.76
C GLU A 90 -5.29 -91.78 61.65
N SER A 91 -5.94 -91.38 62.74
CA SER A 91 -6.83 -90.20 62.75
C SER A 91 -6.06 -88.91 62.54
N ARG A 92 -4.89 -88.75 63.18
CA ARG A 92 -3.96 -87.63 62.94
C ARG A 92 -3.39 -87.63 61.53
N GLU A 93 -3.11 -88.80 60.95
CA GLU A 93 -2.64 -88.87 59.56
C GLU A 93 -3.73 -88.41 58.59
N LYS A 94 -4.97 -88.85 58.78
CA LYS A 94 -6.13 -88.41 57.96
C LYS A 94 -6.35 -86.91 58.09
N GLU A 95 -6.24 -86.35 59.30
CA GLU A 95 -6.29 -84.90 59.55
C GLU A 95 -5.15 -84.15 58.82
N ALA A 96 -3.91 -84.61 58.94
CA ALA A 96 -2.76 -84.02 58.26
C ALA A 96 -2.87 -84.13 56.72
N GLN A 97 -3.44 -85.22 56.19
CA GLN A 97 -3.73 -85.37 54.76
C GLN A 97 -4.79 -84.35 54.29
N THR A 98 -5.84 -84.09 55.09
CA THR A 98 -6.82 -83.02 54.77
C THR A 98 -6.18 -81.64 54.81
N GLN A 99 -5.45 -81.28 55.88
CA GLN A 99 -4.76 -79.99 56.00
C GLN A 99 -3.74 -79.76 54.86
N LEU A 100 -3.06 -80.82 54.41
CA LEU A 100 -2.16 -80.78 53.26
C LEU A 100 -2.92 -80.62 51.93
N GLY A 101 -4.14 -81.12 51.82
CA GLY A 101 -5.05 -80.88 50.70
C GLY A 101 -5.47 -79.41 50.63
N ASP A 102 -5.96 -78.86 51.74
CA ASP A 102 -6.42 -77.48 51.86
C ASP A 102 -5.28 -76.49 51.59
N ALA A 103 -4.09 -76.75 52.16
CA ALA A 103 -2.90 -75.93 51.92
C ALA A 103 -2.45 -75.93 50.45
N LYS A 104 -2.58 -77.07 49.73
CA LYS A 104 -2.30 -77.13 48.28
C LYS A 104 -3.33 -76.35 47.46
N GLN A 105 -4.61 -76.41 47.82
CA GLN A 105 -5.65 -75.63 47.14
C GLN A 105 -5.39 -74.13 47.32
N LEU A 106 -5.08 -73.68 48.54
CA LEU A 106 -4.74 -72.29 48.83
C LEU A 106 -3.50 -71.82 48.07
N LEU A 107 -2.47 -72.66 47.91
CA LEU A 107 -1.30 -72.34 47.09
C LEU A 107 -1.68 -72.14 45.61
N CYS A 108 -2.49 -73.03 45.02
CA CYS A 108 -2.95 -72.87 43.64
C CYS A 108 -3.85 -71.63 43.44
N GLU A 109 -4.64 -71.25 44.45
CA GLU A 109 -5.39 -69.98 44.43
C GLU A 109 -4.47 -68.76 44.48
N LEU A 110 -3.44 -68.77 45.33
CA LEU A 110 -2.45 -67.71 45.43
C LEU A 110 -1.59 -67.60 44.15
N GLU A 111 -1.19 -68.70 43.54
CA GLU A 111 -0.51 -68.73 42.24
C GLU A 111 -1.38 -68.10 41.14
N LYS A 112 -2.67 -68.43 41.10
CA LYS A 112 -3.64 -67.84 40.16
C LYS A 112 -3.84 -66.34 40.41
N GLN A 113 -3.90 -65.90 41.67
CA GLN A 113 -3.96 -64.49 42.03
C GLN A 113 -2.68 -63.75 41.63
N GLN A 114 -1.50 -64.34 41.87
CA GLN A 114 -0.20 -63.80 41.47
C GLN A 114 -0.10 -63.64 39.95
N GLN A 115 -0.56 -64.63 39.17
CA GLN A 115 -0.64 -64.55 37.71
C GLN A 115 -1.57 -63.41 37.26
N GLN A 116 -2.76 -63.28 37.88
CA GLN A 116 -3.71 -62.21 37.55
C GLN A 116 -3.16 -60.81 37.89
N VAL A 117 -2.45 -60.65 39.01
CA VAL A 117 -1.80 -59.39 39.38
C VAL A 117 -0.64 -59.09 38.44
N SER A 118 0.21 -60.07 38.14
CA SER A 118 1.33 -59.93 37.20
C SER A 118 0.88 -59.48 35.81
N GLN A 119 -0.21 -60.06 35.28
CA GLN A 119 -0.78 -59.63 34.00
C GLN A 119 -1.26 -58.17 34.06
N LYS A 120 -1.99 -57.78 35.12
CA LYS A 120 -2.45 -56.38 35.30
C LYS A 120 -1.27 -55.40 35.36
N CYS A 121 -0.20 -55.75 36.08
CA CYS A 121 1.02 -54.95 36.13
C CYS A 121 1.64 -54.79 34.72
N GLN A 122 1.74 -55.85 33.94
CA GLN A 122 2.24 -55.78 32.56
C GLN A 122 1.33 -54.92 31.65
N ASP A 123 0.01 -55.06 31.77
CA ASP A 123 -0.96 -54.26 31.03
C ASP A 123 -0.83 -52.76 31.37
N ASP A 124 -0.65 -52.42 32.65
CA ASP A 124 -0.51 -51.04 33.12
C ASP A 124 0.89 -50.46 32.83
N GLU A 125 1.96 -51.26 32.88
CA GLU A 125 3.29 -50.89 32.39
C GLU A 125 3.27 -50.57 30.89
N ALA A 126 2.60 -51.39 30.07
CA ALA A 126 2.46 -51.15 28.64
C ALA A 126 1.66 -49.86 28.34
N LYS A 127 0.58 -49.60 29.09
CA LYS A 127 -0.17 -48.32 29.03
C LYS A 127 0.74 -47.15 29.41
N ASN A 128 1.53 -47.27 30.46
CA ASN A 128 2.43 -46.22 30.93
C ASN A 128 3.56 -45.92 29.92
N GLN A 129 4.13 -46.94 29.28
CA GLN A 129 5.10 -46.79 28.19
C GLN A 129 4.48 -46.09 26.96
N SER A 130 3.24 -46.47 26.61
CA SER A 130 2.48 -45.82 25.52
C SER A 130 2.18 -44.35 25.82
N LEU A 131 1.69 -44.03 27.02
CA LEU A 131 1.46 -42.66 27.48
C LEU A 131 2.75 -41.84 27.53
N SER A 132 3.85 -42.41 28.03
CA SER A 132 5.17 -41.76 28.05
C SER A 132 5.64 -41.43 26.63
N SER A 133 5.45 -42.34 25.68
CA SER A 133 5.77 -42.13 24.26
C SER A 133 4.92 -41.02 23.64
N ALA A 134 3.62 -40.96 23.96
CA ALA A 134 2.71 -39.90 23.53
C ALA A 134 3.09 -38.53 24.13
N VAL A 135 3.48 -38.47 25.41
CA VAL A 135 3.96 -37.25 26.06
C VAL A 135 5.23 -36.71 25.39
N VAL A 136 6.18 -37.58 25.03
CA VAL A 136 7.39 -37.19 24.28
C VAL A 136 7.02 -36.65 22.89
N ALA A 137 6.13 -37.33 22.16
CA ALA A 137 5.69 -36.89 20.82
C ALA A 137 4.92 -35.54 20.86
N LEU A 138 4.07 -35.32 21.87
CA LEU A 138 3.41 -34.03 22.08
C LEU A 138 4.41 -32.94 22.50
N SER A 139 5.43 -33.27 23.28
CA SER A 139 6.47 -32.32 23.70
C SER A 139 7.32 -31.84 22.51
N THR A 140 7.69 -32.74 21.59
CA THR A 140 8.39 -32.34 20.35
C THR A 140 7.49 -31.57 19.39
N GLN A 141 6.19 -31.92 19.30
CA GLN A 141 5.20 -31.13 18.57
C GLN A 141 5.10 -29.69 19.13
N VAL A 142 4.97 -29.52 20.44
CA VAL A 142 4.94 -28.19 21.08
C VAL A 142 6.22 -27.40 20.78
N GLY A 143 7.40 -28.01 20.91
CA GLY A 143 8.67 -27.34 20.59
C GLY A 143 8.76 -26.88 19.13
N SER A 144 8.34 -27.72 18.17
CA SER A 144 8.30 -27.31 16.75
C SER A 144 7.27 -26.20 16.45
N LEU A 145 6.15 -26.15 17.19
CA LEU A 145 5.18 -25.07 17.08
C LEU A 145 5.71 -23.75 17.65
N GLN A 146 6.46 -23.80 18.76
CA GLN A 146 7.11 -22.63 19.36
C GLN A 146 8.15 -22.00 18.42
N VAL A 147 9.03 -22.80 17.82
CA VAL A 147 9.99 -22.29 16.80
C VAL A 147 9.26 -21.60 15.65
N ARG A 148 8.19 -22.19 15.13
CA ARG A 148 7.38 -21.60 14.05
C ARG A 148 6.64 -20.32 14.48
N GLU A 149 6.29 -20.19 15.77
CA GLU A 149 5.72 -18.96 16.34
C GLU A 149 6.77 -17.84 16.41
N GLU A 150 8.00 -18.15 16.83
CA GLU A 150 9.13 -17.20 16.84
C GLU A 150 9.51 -16.74 15.43
N GLU A 151 9.56 -17.67 14.45
CA GLU A 151 9.76 -17.36 13.02
C GLU A 151 8.71 -16.38 12.49
N LEU A 152 7.42 -16.64 12.75
CA LEU A 152 6.32 -15.78 12.33
C LEU A 152 6.31 -14.44 13.07
N SER A 153 6.67 -14.41 14.36
CA SER A 153 6.85 -13.18 15.14
C SER A 153 7.97 -12.30 14.56
N SER A 154 9.08 -12.92 14.13
CA SER A 154 10.18 -12.23 13.45
C SER A 154 9.76 -11.68 12.09
N MET A 155 9.05 -12.49 11.28
CA MET A 155 8.52 -12.07 9.99
C MET A 155 7.53 -10.90 10.12
N LEU A 156 6.65 -10.93 11.13
CA LEU A 156 5.68 -9.87 11.39
C LEU A 156 6.37 -8.55 11.77
N LYS A 157 7.35 -8.59 12.68
CA LYS A 157 8.17 -7.40 13.04
C LYS A 157 8.90 -6.81 11.84
N LEU A 158 9.37 -7.64 10.90
CA LEU A 158 9.96 -7.16 9.65
C LEU A 158 8.92 -6.51 8.73
N LYS A 159 7.71 -7.07 8.65
CA LYS A 159 6.61 -6.49 7.85
C LYS A 159 6.09 -5.18 8.44
N ASP A 160 6.02 -5.05 9.77
CA ASP A 160 5.69 -3.78 10.43
C ASP A 160 6.72 -2.70 10.08
N LYS A 161 8.03 -3.05 10.04
CA LYS A 161 9.10 -2.16 9.60
C LYS A 161 8.97 -1.78 8.12
N ASP A 162 8.68 -2.73 7.24
CA ASP A 162 8.43 -2.46 5.80
C ASP A 162 7.26 -1.48 5.62
N VAL A 163 6.18 -1.66 6.38
CA VAL A 163 4.99 -0.79 6.36
C VAL A 163 5.32 0.61 6.88
N VAL A 164 6.03 0.73 8.02
CA VAL A 164 6.44 2.04 8.57
C VAL A 164 7.35 2.79 7.58
N GLU A 165 8.30 2.11 6.93
CA GLU A 165 9.13 2.74 5.89
C GLU A 165 8.31 3.15 4.65
N ALA A 166 7.34 2.34 4.22
CA ALA A 166 6.47 2.68 3.10
C ALA A 166 5.56 3.88 3.44
N SER A 167 5.00 3.95 4.65
CA SER A 167 4.24 5.09 5.15
C SER A 167 5.10 6.36 5.24
N GLY A 168 6.34 6.26 5.72
CA GLY A 168 7.29 7.38 5.74
C GLY A 168 7.55 7.94 4.34
N ARG A 169 7.86 7.07 3.37
CA ARG A 169 8.04 7.45 1.95
C ARG A 169 6.77 8.08 1.36
N ASN A 170 5.58 7.61 1.75
CA ASN A 170 4.32 8.19 1.30
C ASN A 170 4.12 9.61 1.84
N LEU A 171 4.40 9.85 3.12
CA LEU A 171 4.36 11.18 3.73
C LEU A 171 5.37 12.14 3.11
N GLU A 172 6.61 11.69 2.84
CA GLU A 172 7.62 12.49 2.13
C GLU A 172 7.15 12.90 0.72
N LEU A 173 6.52 11.99 -0.02
CA LEU A 173 5.98 12.27 -1.36
C LEU A 173 4.77 13.21 -1.28
N SER A 174 3.89 13.05 -0.30
CA SER A 174 2.76 13.96 -0.06
C SER A 174 3.21 15.38 0.28
N ALA A 175 4.24 15.53 1.13
CA ALA A 175 4.82 16.83 1.44
C ALA A 175 5.40 17.50 0.19
N ARG A 176 6.20 16.77 -0.61
CA ARG A 176 6.76 17.30 -1.88
C ARG A 176 5.67 17.65 -2.90
N LEU A 177 4.56 16.92 -2.95
CA LEU A 177 3.41 17.28 -3.78
C LEU A 177 2.78 18.58 -3.30
N GLN A 178 2.60 18.77 -1.99
CA GLN A 178 2.09 20.01 -1.42
C GLN A 178 3.02 21.20 -1.68
N ASP A 179 4.35 21.03 -1.61
CA ASP A 179 5.35 22.05 -1.97
C ASP A 179 5.28 22.43 -3.46
N LEU A 180 5.00 21.45 -4.34
CA LEU A 180 4.81 21.71 -5.78
C LEU A 180 3.46 22.36 -6.07
N GLU A 181 2.41 22.05 -5.31
CA GLU A 181 1.09 22.69 -5.42
C GLU A 181 1.12 24.15 -4.97
N THR A 182 1.82 24.48 -3.89
CA THR A 182 2.02 25.87 -3.45
C THR A 182 2.87 26.66 -4.45
N SER A 183 3.99 26.09 -4.91
CA SER A 183 4.83 26.68 -5.96
C SER A 183 4.06 26.94 -7.27
N LEU A 184 3.19 26.00 -7.68
CA LEU A 184 2.30 26.17 -8.84
C LEU A 184 1.24 27.26 -8.61
N ALA A 185 0.68 27.36 -7.41
CA ALA A 185 -0.29 28.42 -7.06
C ALA A 185 0.37 29.81 -7.05
N GLU A 186 1.58 29.92 -6.49
CA GLU A 186 2.39 31.15 -6.53
C GLU A 186 2.71 31.55 -7.98
N SER A 187 3.22 30.63 -8.80
CA SER A 187 3.51 30.86 -10.21
C SER A 187 2.27 31.37 -10.98
N ARG A 188 1.12 30.72 -10.81
CA ARG A 188 -0.17 31.19 -11.37
C ARG A 188 -0.57 32.58 -10.86
N SER A 189 -0.30 32.90 -9.59
CA SER A 189 -0.59 34.24 -9.05
C SER A 189 0.30 35.33 -9.67
N GLN A 190 1.56 34.99 -9.97
CA GLN A 190 2.51 35.88 -10.65
C GLN A 190 2.13 36.06 -12.12
N GLU A 191 1.76 34.99 -12.83
CA GLU A 191 1.20 35.04 -14.19
C GLU A 191 -0.04 35.96 -14.25
N ASN A 192 -1.01 35.77 -13.36
CA ASN A 192 -2.20 36.62 -13.28
C ASN A 192 -1.89 38.07 -12.88
N LYS A 193 -0.78 38.34 -12.19
CA LYS A 193 -0.30 39.71 -11.97
C LYS A 193 0.26 40.28 -13.28
N LEU A 194 1.20 39.59 -13.92
CA LEU A 194 1.84 40.03 -15.17
C LEU A 194 0.82 40.24 -16.30
N LEU A 195 -0.25 39.43 -16.37
CA LEU A 195 -1.35 39.64 -17.33
C LEU A 195 -2.15 40.92 -17.08
N ARG A 196 -2.34 41.33 -15.81
CA ARG A 196 -2.97 42.62 -15.47
C ARG A 196 -2.03 43.79 -15.78
N ASP A 197 -0.77 43.68 -15.39
CA ASP A 197 0.27 44.68 -15.68
C ASP A 197 0.44 44.87 -17.20
N LEU A 198 0.31 43.79 -17.99
CA LEU A 198 0.32 43.80 -19.46
C LEU A 198 -0.93 44.46 -20.07
N GLU A 199 -2.14 44.21 -19.55
CA GLU A 199 -3.33 44.88 -20.09
C GLU A 199 -3.40 46.36 -19.67
N GLU A 200 -2.91 46.71 -18.47
CA GLU A 200 -2.77 48.11 -18.05
C GLU A 200 -1.75 48.86 -18.93
N THR A 201 -0.61 48.25 -19.27
CA THR A 201 0.35 48.85 -20.20
C THR A 201 -0.17 48.94 -21.64
N LYS A 202 -0.99 47.98 -22.11
CA LYS A 202 -1.75 48.13 -23.37
C LYS A 202 -2.76 49.27 -23.32
N GLN A 203 -3.46 49.45 -22.20
CA GLN A 203 -4.41 50.54 -21.99
C GLN A 203 -3.71 51.90 -22.06
N ARG A 204 -2.64 52.09 -21.28
CA ARG A 204 -1.78 53.30 -21.32
C ARG A 204 -1.19 53.57 -22.71
N TYR A 205 -0.78 52.53 -23.44
CA TYR A 205 -0.31 52.70 -24.82
C TYR A 205 -1.44 53.12 -25.79
N ARG A 206 -2.65 52.59 -25.63
CA ARG A 206 -3.83 53.02 -26.41
C ARG A 206 -4.15 54.48 -26.11
N GLU A 207 -4.14 54.90 -24.85
CA GLU A 207 -4.31 56.30 -24.41
C GLU A 207 -3.25 57.22 -25.01
N ALA A 208 -1.96 56.95 -24.80
CA ALA A 208 -0.86 57.74 -25.37
C ALA A 208 -0.90 57.81 -26.91
N LYS A 209 -1.37 56.75 -27.59
CA LYS A 209 -1.58 56.77 -29.04
C LYS A 209 -2.72 57.73 -29.45
N HIS A 210 -3.78 57.83 -28.65
CA HIS A 210 -4.84 58.82 -28.87
C HIS A 210 -4.32 60.24 -28.63
N GLU A 211 -3.57 60.49 -27.55
CA GLU A 211 -2.93 61.78 -27.26
C GLU A 211 -1.98 62.22 -28.40
N VAL A 212 -1.08 61.34 -28.86
CA VAL A 212 -0.19 61.64 -30.00
C VAL A 212 -0.97 61.90 -31.29
N SER A 213 -2.14 61.26 -31.47
CA SER A 213 -3.00 61.51 -32.64
C SER A 213 -3.70 62.87 -32.54
N GLN A 214 -4.15 63.26 -31.35
CA GLN A 214 -4.73 64.57 -31.06
C GLN A 214 -3.70 65.69 -31.23
N LEU A 215 -2.53 65.58 -30.60
CA LEU A 215 -1.44 66.57 -30.71
C LEU A 215 -0.97 66.78 -32.17
N ARG A 216 -1.02 65.72 -33.01
CA ARG A 216 -0.78 65.85 -34.46
C ARG A 216 -1.87 66.64 -35.17
N ALA A 217 -3.15 66.42 -34.84
CA ALA A 217 -4.25 67.18 -35.40
C ALA A 217 -4.20 68.66 -34.99
N GLU A 218 -3.91 68.94 -33.71
CA GLU A 218 -3.70 70.28 -33.18
C GLU A 218 -2.51 70.99 -33.85
N LEU A 219 -1.38 70.29 -34.02
CA LEU A 219 -0.22 70.81 -34.74
C LEU A 219 -0.55 71.12 -36.22
N GLN A 220 -1.28 70.24 -36.91
CA GLN A 220 -1.67 70.47 -38.30
C GLN A 220 -2.71 71.60 -38.43
N GLN A 221 -3.60 71.75 -37.44
CA GLN A 221 -4.47 72.93 -37.32
C GLN A 221 -3.64 74.21 -37.17
N GLN A 222 -2.66 74.24 -36.27
CA GLN A 222 -1.75 75.38 -36.07
C GLN A 222 -0.94 75.71 -37.33
N VAL A 223 -0.44 74.70 -38.06
CA VAL A 223 0.22 74.92 -39.37
C VAL A 223 -0.75 75.54 -40.38
N SER A 224 -2.01 75.09 -40.45
CA SER A 224 -3.02 75.70 -41.32
C SER A 224 -3.42 77.12 -40.89
N GLN A 225 -3.37 77.44 -39.59
CA GLN A 225 -3.61 78.79 -39.10
C GLN A 225 -2.43 79.70 -39.44
N SER A 226 -1.19 79.22 -39.29
CA SER A 226 0.01 79.94 -39.72
C SER A 226 0.08 80.12 -41.24
N SER A 227 -0.40 79.18 -42.06
CA SER A 227 -0.46 79.37 -43.52
C SER A 227 -1.44 80.48 -43.90
N ARG A 228 -2.67 80.45 -43.37
CA ARG A 228 -3.67 81.52 -43.58
C ARG A 228 -3.12 82.89 -43.15
N GLN A 229 -2.48 82.98 -41.98
CA GLN A 229 -1.84 84.21 -41.51
C GLN A 229 -0.70 84.68 -42.45
N ARG A 230 0.07 83.77 -43.05
CA ARG A 230 1.08 84.13 -44.07
C ARG A 230 0.44 84.58 -45.38
N GLU A 231 -0.64 83.93 -45.81
CA GLU A 231 -1.42 84.30 -47.00
C GLU A 231 -2.05 85.69 -46.83
N GLU A 232 -2.60 85.99 -45.64
CA GLU A 232 -3.10 87.31 -45.24
C GLU A 232 -1.97 88.36 -45.26
N ILE A 233 -0.81 88.07 -44.68
CA ILE A 233 0.38 88.95 -44.73
C ILE A 233 0.86 89.18 -46.16
N ILE A 234 0.77 88.19 -47.06
CA ILE A 234 1.14 88.33 -48.47
C ILE A 234 0.13 89.23 -49.20
N ARG A 235 -1.18 89.02 -49.00
CA ARG A 235 -2.22 89.89 -49.58
C ARG A 235 -2.07 91.34 -49.12
N LEU A 236 -1.95 91.57 -47.82
CA LEU A 236 -1.74 92.91 -47.25
C LEU A 236 -0.46 93.58 -47.78
N LYS A 237 0.60 92.81 -48.06
CA LYS A 237 1.81 93.32 -48.74
C LYS A 237 1.57 93.67 -50.20
N GLN A 238 0.79 92.88 -50.94
CA GLN A 238 0.42 93.15 -52.33
C GLN A 238 -0.48 94.39 -52.43
N GLU A 239 -1.47 94.51 -51.55
CA GLU A 239 -2.33 95.69 -51.40
C GLU A 239 -1.50 96.94 -51.06
N LEU A 240 -0.56 96.84 -50.11
CA LEU A 240 0.39 97.92 -49.82
C LEU A 240 1.28 98.29 -51.02
N GLN A 241 1.70 97.32 -51.85
CA GLN A 241 2.49 97.59 -53.05
C GLN A 241 1.66 98.31 -54.12
N LEU A 242 0.41 97.88 -54.35
CA LEU A 242 -0.52 98.55 -55.27
C LEU A 242 -0.79 100.00 -54.85
N LEU A 243 -1.04 100.22 -53.55
CA LEU A 243 -1.22 101.57 -53.01
C LEU A 243 0.03 102.46 -53.15
N HIS A 244 1.24 101.89 -53.06
CA HIS A 244 2.48 102.64 -53.36
C HIS A 244 2.61 102.98 -54.85
N THR A 245 2.19 102.11 -55.77
CA THR A 245 2.19 102.42 -57.21
C THR A 245 1.14 103.45 -57.59
N ASP A 246 -0.06 103.40 -57.00
CA ASP A 246 -1.10 104.41 -57.21
C ASP A 246 -0.66 105.80 -56.69
N LEU A 247 0.05 105.84 -55.56
CA LEU A 247 0.68 107.05 -55.02
C LEU A 247 1.79 107.59 -55.94
N ALA A 248 2.60 106.73 -56.55
CA ALA A 248 3.63 107.15 -57.50
C ALA A 248 3.01 107.76 -58.77
N LEU A 249 2.00 107.10 -59.35
CA LEU A 249 1.29 107.56 -60.56
C LEU A 249 0.49 108.85 -60.31
N THR A 250 -0.06 109.05 -59.11
CA THR A 250 -0.67 110.34 -58.75
C THR A 250 0.35 111.45 -58.53
N GLY A 251 1.57 111.13 -58.09
CA GLY A 251 2.70 112.06 -58.05
C GLY A 251 3.12 112.56 -59.44
N GLU A 252 3.21 111.67 -60.43
CA GLU A 252 3.40 112.06 -61.84
C GLU A 252 2.25 112.96 -62.33
N GLY A 253 1.01 112.65 -61.95
CA GLY A 253 -0.17 113.46 -62.26
C GLY A 253 -0.16 114.88 -61.66
N GLU A 254 0.73 115.21 -60.72
CA GLU A 254 0.90 116.57 -60.19
C GLU A 254 1.92 117.36 -61.03
N SER A 255 3.01 116.75 -61.52
CA SER A 255 4.02 117.47 -62.31
C SER A 255 3.45 118.00 -63.64
N TRP A 256 2.58 117.25 -64.30
CA TRP A 256 1.86 117.71 -65.50
C TRP A 256 0.90 118.89 -65.22
N LYS A 257 0.41 119.07 -63.98
CA LYS A 257 -0.38 120.27 -63.61
C LYS A 257 0.53 121.48 -63.46
N ASP A 258 1.67 121.32 -62.80
CA ASP A 258 2.61 122.42 -62.56
C ASP A 258 3.22 122.93 -63.87
N GLU A 259 3.61 122.05 -64.79
CA GLU A 259 4.06 122.44 -66.14
C GLU A 259 2.98 123.22 -66.93
N LEU A 260 1.71 122.81 -66.81
CA LEU A 260 0.58 123.50 -67.44
C LEU A 260 0.31 124.88 -66.81
N LEU A 261 0.49 125.01 -65.49
CA LEU A 261 0.39 126.27 -64.77
C LEU A 261 1.53 127.23 -65.16
N GLU A 262 2.76 126.74 -65.28
CA GLU A 262 3.93 127.50 -65.74
C GLU A 262 3.72 128.06 -67.16
N LEU A 263 3.25 127.21 -68.09
CA LEU A 263 2.84 127.61 -69.44
C LEU A 263 1.75 128.67 -69.43
N SER A 264 0.77 128.58 -68.53
CA SER A 264 -0.31 129.56 -68.42
C SER A 264 0.20 130.94 -67.94
N ARG A 265 1.16 130.98 -67.01
CA ARG A 265 1.81 132.21 -66.54
C ARG A 265 2.62 132.87 -67.64
N SER A 266 3.48 132.11 -68.33
CA SER A 266 4.31 132.60 -69.43
C SER A 266 3.47 133.19 -70.59
N LYS A 267 2.27 132.65 -70.81
CA LYS A 267 1.30 133.19 -71.78
C LYS A 267 0.66 134.49 -71.29
N GLN A 268 0.31 134.58 -70.00
CA GLN A 268 -0.31 135.76 -69.40
C GLN A 268 0.65 136.97 -69.38
N GLU A 269 1.92 136.77 -69.02
CA GLU A 269 2.94 137.82 -69.01
C GLU A 269 3.17 138.42 -70.41
N ARG A 270 3.16 137.57 -71.44
CA ARG A 270 3.29 137.98 -72.85
C ARG A 270 2.15 138.92 -73.26
N ILE A 271 0.91 138.52 -72.98
CA ILE A 271 -0.29 139.35 -73.24
C ILE A 271 -0.21 140.68 -72.49
N MET A 272 0.24 140.69 -71.23
CA MET A 272 0.44 141.94 -70.47
C MET A 272 1.48 142.87 -71.12
N SER A 273 2.59 142.32 -71.63
CA SER A 273 3.64 143.10 -72.30
C SER A 273 3.17 143.72 -73.62
N GLU A 274 2.37 143.00 -74.40
CA GLU A 274 1.76 143.49 -75.65
C GLU A 274 0.75 144.62 -75.38
N LEU A 275 -0.05 144.50 -74.32
CA LEU A 275 -1.10 145.47 -73.96
C LEU A 275 -0.50 146.81 -73.49
N LEU A 276 0.58 146.79 -72.70
CA LEU A 276 1.33 148.00 -72.33
C LEU A 276 1.92 148.72 -73.55
N CYS A 277 2.45 147.97 -74.52
CA CYS A 277 2.99 148.53 -75.76
C CYS A 277 1.91 149.27 -76.56
N LEU A 278 0.70 148.69 -76.66
CA LEU A 278 -0.44 149.30 -77.35
C LEU A 278 -0.94 150.58 -76.65
N GLN A 279 -0.98 150.60 -75.31
CA GLN A 279 -1.35 151.82 -74.56
C GLN A 279 -0.40 152.98 -74.87
N GLN A 280 0.91 152.73 -74.88
CA GLN A 280 1.93 153.74 -75.19
C GLN A 280 1.76 154.34 -76.59
N VAL A 281 1.38 153.52 -77.59
CA VAL A 281 1.11 153.99 -78.97
C VAL A 281 -0.11 154.90 -79.04
N CYS A 282 -1.19 154.57 -78.32
CA CYS A 282 -2.40 155.41 -78.29
C CYS A 282 -2.19 156.77 -77.62
N GLU A 283 -1.32 156.86 -76.60
CA GLU A 283 -1.02 158.13 -75.92
C GLU A 283 -0.16 159.07 -76.78
N ASN A 284 0.76 158.52 -77.59
CA ASN A 284 1.52 159.28 -78.57
C ASN A 284 0.58 159.92 -79.62
N GLN A 285 -0.28 159.10 -80.26
CA GLN A 285 -1.25 159.57 -81.26
C GLN A 285 -2.20 160.65 -80.71
N ARG A 286 -2.58 160.56 -79.43
CA ARG A 286 -3.42 161.54 -78.75
C ARG A 286 -2.70 162.88 -78.54
N SER A 287 -1.39 162.85 -78.33
CA SER A 287 -0.54 164.04 -78.15
C SER A 287 -0.36 164.82 -79.45
N ASP A 288 -0.10 164.12 -80.56
CA ASP A 288 0.03 164.73 -81.90
C ASP A 288 -1.23 165.50 -82.31
N LEU A 289 -2.41 164.94 -82.02
CA LEU A 289 -3.71 165.57 -82.30
C LEU A 289 -3.97 166.85 -81.47
N GLN A 290 -3.41 166.98 -80.27
CA GLN A 290 -3.49 168.23 -79.51
C GLN A 290 -2.58 169.32 -80.09
N LEU A 291 -1.39 168.93 -80.55
CA LEU A 291 -0.39 169.84 -81.13
C LEU A 291 -0.87 170.42 -82.48
N LEU A 292 -1.56 169.62 -83.30
CA LEU A 292 -2.24 170.07 -84.52
C LEU A 292 -3.34 171.12 -84.26
N ARG A 293 -4.16 170.97 -83.20
CA ARG A 293 -5.23 171.93 -82.87
C ARG A 293 -4.68 173.31 -82.51
N LEU A 294 -3.61 173.37 -81.71
CA LEU A 294 -2.97 174.63 -81.32
C LEU A 294 -2.43 175.42 -82.52
N ASN A 295 -1.92 174.73 -83.55
CA ASN A 295 -1.44 175.36 -84.79
C ASN A 295 -2.56 175.94 -85.68
N GLN A 296 -3.79 175.45 -85.54
CA GLN A 296 -4.94 176.00 -86.28
C GLN A 296 -5.52 177.26 -85.63
N GLU A 297 -5.44 177.37 -84.30
CA GLU A 297 -5.88 178.60 -83.61
C GLU A 297 -4.87 179.75 -83.72
N SER A 298 -3.57 179.46 -83.85
CA SER A 298 -2.53 180.50 -84.00
C SER A 298 -2.70 181.26 -85.32
N THR A 299 -3.01 180.54 -86.41
CA THR A 299 -3.26 181.13 -87.73
C THR A 299 -4.53 181.99 -87.77
N GLN A 300 -5.61 181.60 -87.09
CA GLN A 300 -6.87 182.38 -87.07
C GLN A 300 -6.77 183.72 -86.32
N ARG A 301 -5.81 183.90 -85.41
CA ARG A 301 -5.67 185.15 -84.62
C ARG A 301 -4.90 186.25 -85.36
N ALA A 302 -4.09 185.90 -86.38
CA ALA A 302 -3.12 186.80 -86.99
C ALA A 302 -3.64 187.66 -88.17
N GLN A 303 -4.87 187.43 -88.67
CA GLN A 303 -5.39 188.05 -89.90
C GLN A 303 -6.75 188.72 -89.72
N ARG A 304 -6.96 189.40 -88.58
CA ARG A 304 -8.12 190.28 -88.34
C ARG A 304 -7.82 191.78 -88.54
N GLU A 305 -6.62 192.10 -89.02
CA GLU A 305 -6.19 193.46 -89.33
C GLU A 305 -5.81 193.56 -90.82
N THR A 306 -6.23 194.65 -91.46
CA THR A 306 -5.98 195.06 -92.86
C THR A 306 -6.79 194.42 -94.02
N HIS A 307 -7.71 195.25 -94.56
CA HIS A 307 -7.88 195.59 -95.99
C HIS A 307 -8.61 194.68 -97.02
N LEU A 308 -9.71 195.24 -97.56
CA LEU A 308 -10.31 195.11 -98.92
C LEU A 308 -10.80 193.75 -99.52
N GLN A 309 -11.96 193.87 -100.18
CA GLN A 309 -12.49 193.10 -101.33
C GLN A 309 -12.94 191.62 -101.21
N ARG A 310 -14.25 191.45 -101.49
CA ARG A 310 -14.85 190.51 -102.47
C ARG A 310 -15.10 189.02 -102.11
N LEU A 311 -16.32 188.61 -102.49
CA LEU A 311 -16.92 187.30 -102.80
C LEU A 311 -15.98 186.23 -103.46
N PRO A 312 -16.41 184.94 -103.64
CA PRO A 312 -17.33 184.11 -102.83
C PRO A 312 -17.02 182.56 -102.80
N SER A 313 -17.77 181.81 -101.96
CA SER A 313 -18.37 180.47 -102.22
C SER A 313 -17.60 179.17 -102.60
N ARG A 314 -18.20 178.05 -102.17
CA ARG A 314 -18.45 176.75 -102.88
C ARG A 314 -17.45 175.55 -102.81
N GLN A 315 -18.01 174.43 -102.31
CA GLN A 315 -18.07 173.05 -102.87
C GLN A 315 -16.97 171.96 -102.72
N ASP A 316 -17.51 170.75 -102.45
CA ASP A 316 -17.29 169.40 -103.04
C ASP A 316 -16.11 168.44 -102.72
N GLU A 317 -16.55 167.22 -102.36
CA GLU A 317 -16.21 165.85 -102.82
C GLU A 317 -14.83 165.15 -102.67
N SER A 318 -14.96 163.81 -102.60
CA SER A 318 -14.08 162.75 -103.16
C SER A 318 -13.32 161.83 -102.18
N ALA A 319 -12.74 160.73 -102.69
CA ALA A 319 -12.63 159.44 -101.99
C ALA A 319 -11.33 158.61 -102.29
N CYS A 320 -11.30 157.35 -101.77
CA CYS A 320 -10.53 156.15 -102.20
C CYS A 320 -9.27 155.66 -101.43
N ASN A 321 -9.34 154.37 -101.02
CA ASN A 321 -8.37 153.25 -101.12
C ASN A 321 -6.96 153.27 -100.46
N TYR A 322 -6.57 152.17 -99.77
CA TYR A 322 -5.62 151.12 -100.25
C TYR A 322 -5.48 149.87 -99.31
N ALA A 323 -4.67 148.85 -99.69
CA ALA A 323 -4.40 147.54 -99.03
C ALA A 323 -2.85 147.27 -98.94
N ASP A 324 -2.25 146.17 -98.44
CA ASP A 324 -2.62 144.76 -98.07
C ASP A 324 -1.81 144.30 -96.80
N ILE A 325 -1.41 143.07 -96.37
CA ILE A 325 -1.20 141.66 -96.84
C ILE A 325 -1.42 140.69 -95.59
N GLN A 326 -0.97 139.42 -95.37
CA GLN A 326 0.08 138.52 -95.92
C GLN A 326 -0.23 136.97 -95.86
N SER A 327 0.50 136.10 -95.12
CA SER A 327 0.62 134.64 -95.42
C SER A 327 1.27 133.71 -94.34
N LEU A 328 1.35 132.38 -94.65
CA LEU A 328 2.10 131.23 -94.01
C LEU A 328 1.50 130.51 -92.76
N LYS A 329 1.74 129.21 -92.46
CA LYS A 329 1.90 127.93 -93.25
C LYS A 329 1.93 126.68 -92.31
N ASN A 330 1.48 125.51 -92.82
CA ASN A 330 1.78 124.06 -92.55
C ASN A 330 2.67 123.62 -91.33
N LEU A 331 2.48 122.45 -90.67
CA LEU A 331 2.70 121.08 -91.20
C LEU A 331 2.07 119.89 -90.39
N ARG A 332 2.13 118.71 -91.04
CA ARG A 332 1.73 117.29 -90.74
C ARG A 332 2.81 116.53 -89.89
N PRO A 333 2.85 115.16 -89.69
CA PRO A 333 1.91 114.03 -89.95
C PRO A 333 1.86 112.81 -88.94
N ASP A 334 0.82 111.97 -89.10
CA ASP A 334 0.72 110.46 -89.20
C ASP A 334 1.51 109.41 -88.33
N LEU A 335 0.99 108.16 -88.37
CA LEU A 335 1.59 106.80 -88.09
C LEU A 335 1.67 106.28 -86.63
N GLU A 336 1.64 104.96 -86.31
CA GLU A 336 0.93 103.75 -86.82
C GLU A 336 1.30 102.50 -85.93
N ALA A 337 0.66 101.34 -86.18
CA ALA A 337 1.16 99.96 -85.99
C ALA A 337 1.51 99.36 -84.59
N SER A 338 0.49 98.77 -83.93
CA SER A 338 0.29 97.30 -83.82
C SER A 338 1.38 96.41 -83.08
N PRO A 339 1.49 95.05 -83.21
CA PRO A 339 1.27 94.13 -82.06
C PRO A 339 2.40 93.05 -81.84
N VAL A 340 2.03 91.76 -81.56
CA VAL A 340 2.87 90.51 -81.48
C VAL A 340 3.54 90.26 -80.10
N ALA A 341 3.71 89.04 -79.53
CA ALA A 341 3.01 87.73 -79.56
C ALA A 341 3.49 86.85 -78.34
N GLY A 342 2.80 85.79 -77.89
CA GLY A 342 3.03 84.38 -78.30
C GLY A 342 3.48 83.50 -77.10
N VAL A 343 3.50 82.14 -77.13
CA VAL A 343 3.03 81.16 -78.14
C VAL A 343 3.00 79.69 -77.57
N HIS A 344 2.15 78.80 -78.11
CA HIS A 344 2.17 77.30 -78.08
C HIS A 344 1.93 76.52 -76.74
N ASP A 345 1.32 75.32 -76.60
CA ASP A 345 0.97 74.09 -77.40
C ASP A 345 1.76 72.83 -76.93
N SER A 346 1.33 71.55 -76.97
CA SER A 346 0.07 70.83 -77.35
C SER A 346 -0.06 69.50 -76.54
N ASP A 347 -1.06 68.65 -76.86
CA ASP A 347 -1.27 67.26 -76.40
C ASP A 347 -0.12 66.25 -76.66
N THR A 348 -0.12 65.05 -76.01
CA THR A 348 -0.49 63.71 -76.59
C THR A 348 -0.19 62.54 -75.59
N LYS A 349 -0.89 61.40 -75.72
CA LYS A 349 -0.63 60.07 -75.10
C LYS A 349 0.24 59.17 -76.03
N PRO A 350 0.81 58.00 -75.68
CA PRO A 350 0.08 56.79 -75.21
C PRO A 350 0.91 55.83 -74.28
N GLU A 351 0.70 54.51 -74.39
CA GLU A 351 1.18 53.42 -73.52
C GLU A 351 2.57 52.84 -73.88
N GLY A 352 3.20 52.11 -72.94
CA GLY A 352 4.38 51.25 -73.23
C GLY A 352 5.03 50.58 -72.00
N PHE A 353 5.10 49.24 -71.99
CA PHE A 353 5.94 48.39 -71.09
C PHE A 353 7.35 48.17 -71.74
N PRO A 354 8.32 47.33 -71.25
CA PRO A 354 8.30 46.34 -70.15
C PRO A 354 9.62 46.15 -69.31
N ALA A 355 9.58 45.12 -68.44
CA ALA A 355 10.71 44.24 -68.03
C ALA A 355 11.73 44.76 -66.97
N ASN A 356 12.48 43.91 -66.23
CA ASN A 356 12.63 42.45 -66.34
C ASN A 356 13.10 41.74 -65.04
N MET A 357 12.93 40.39 -64.98
CA MET A 357 13.58 39.40 -64.06
C MET A 357 13.26 39.50 -62.54
N THR A 358 13.09 38.43 -61.75
CA THR A 358 12.97 36.94 -61.93
C THR A 358 12.18 36.43 -60.69
N ASP A 359 11.24 35.48 -60.78
CA ASP A 359 11.42 34.01 -60.94
C ASP A 359 12.18 33.39 -59.74
N VAL A 360 11.77 32.33 -59.03
CA VAL A 360 10.89 31.16 -59.30
C VAL A 360 9.97 30.98 -58.05
N ALA A 361 8.66 30.64 -58.11
CA ALA A 361 8.04 29.30 -58.27
C ALA A 361 8.63 28.22 -57.29
N ASP A 362 7.94 27.19 -56.77
CA ASP A 362 6.60 26.56 -56.94
C ASP A 362 6.39 25.55 -55.76
N GLN A 363 5.27 24.87 -55.46
CA GLN A 363 3.86 24.85 -55.89
C GLN A 363 2.99 24.17 -54.78
N LEU A 364 1.66 24.39 -54.81
CA LEU A 364 0.48 23.51 -54.50
C LEU A 364 0.64 22.31 -53.51
N SER A 365 -0.34 21.95 -52.66
CA SER A 365 -1.79 21.76 -52.90
C SER A 365 -2.51 21.68 -51.52
N ALA A 366 -3.63 22.35 -51.22
CA ALA A 366 -5.02 22.11 -51.65
C ALA A 366 -5.53 20.66 -51.42
N CYS A 367 -6.73 20.38 -50.87
CA CYS A 367 -7.76 21.23 -50.24
C CYS A 367 -8.84 20.37 -49.52
N SER A 368 -9.57 20.93 -48.53
CA SER A 368 -10.95 20.54 -48.11
C SER A 368 -11.16 19.13 -47.47
N LEU A 369 -12.18 18.84 -46.65
CA LEU A 369 -13.24 19.64 -45.97
C LEU A 369 -13.86 18.85 -44.77
N GLN A 370 -14.85 19.46 -44.09
CA GLN A 370 -15.92 18.86 -43.25
C GLN A 370 -15.63 18.40 -41.79
N GLN A 371 -16.01 19.30 -40.88
CA GLN A 371 -16.63 19.12 -39.55
C GLN A 371 -17.98 18.35 -39.59
N PRO A 372 -18.74 18.12 -38.47
CA PRO A 372 -18.47 18.32 -37.02
C PRO A 372 -18.93 17.15 -36.09
N LEU A 373 -18.90 17.42 -34.77
CA LEU A 373 -19.70 16.85 -33.66
C LEU A 373 -19.05 15.78 -32.76
N GLY A 374 -19.56 15.68 -31.53
CA GLY A 374 -19.14 14.77 -30.45
C GLY A 374 -20.30 14.56 -29.44
N ILE A 375 -19.96 14.30 -28.16
CA ILE A 375 -20.81 14.23 -26.93
C ILE A 375 -20.79 12.85 -26.20
N SER A 376 -20.54 12.93 -24.88
CA SER A 376 -20.86 12.02 -23.75
C SER A 376 -20.84 10.48 -23.84
N ARG A 377 -19.90 9.89 -23.08
CA ARG A 377 -20.13 9.30 -21.72
C ARG A 377 -21.42 8.48 -21.49
N LEU A 378 -21.30 7.17 -21.19
CA LEU A 378 -22.08 6.46 -20.15
C LEU A 378 -21.54 5.03 -19.82
N LEU A 379 -21.99 4.50 -18.67
CA LEU A 379 -21.89 3.10 -18.16
C LEU A 379 -23.28 2.43 -18.32
N PRO A 380 -23.53 1.14 -17.95
CA PRO A 380 -22.64 0.02 -17.57
C PRO A 380 -22.92 -1.28 -18.39
N GLY A 381 -22.28 -2.42 -18.04
CA GLY A 381 -22.85 -3.75 -18.36
C GLY A 381 -21.85 -4.89 -18.59
N ALA A 382 -22.06 -6.00 -17.87
CA ALA A 382 -21.62 -7.36 -18.23
C ALA A 382 -22.85 -8.09 -18.88
N PRO A 383 -22.76 -9.31 -19.47
CA PRO A 383 -21.71 -10.33 -19.26
C PRO A 383 -21.30 -11.20 -20.49
N GLU A 384 -20.54 -12.24 -20.17
CA GLU A 384 -20.43 -13.55 -20.85
C GLU A 384 -19.52 -13.80 -22.08
N SER A 385 -18.64 -14.78 -21.86
CA SER A 385 -18.45 -15.99 -22.70
C SER A 385 -17.82 -15.88 -24.09
N SER A 386 -16.47 -15.95 -24.16
CA SER A 386 -15.75 -16.63 -25.24
C SER A 386 -14.38 -17.17 -24.78
N SER A 387 -14.05 -18.37 -25.23
CA SER A 387 -12.91 -19.19 -24.76
C SER A 387 -11.56 -18.85 -25.41
N SER A 388 -10.48 -19.08 -24.67
CA SER A 388 -9.26 -19.69 -25.24
C SER A 388 -8.45 -20.41 -24.15
N LEU A 389 -7.46 -21.21 -24.54
CA LEU A 389 -6.83 -22.26 -23.75
C LEU A 389 -5.38 -21.97 -23.33
N ARG A 390 -4.88 -22.82 -22.41
CA ARG A 390 -3.49 -23.03 -21.93
C ARG A 390 -3.06 -22.20 -20.71
N CYS A 391 -2.26 -22.73 -19.76
CA CYS A 391 -1.94 -24.12 -19.40
C CYS A 391 -1.22 -24.15 -18.02
N HIS A 392 -1.13 -25.35 -17.42
CA HIS A 392 -0.26 -25.71 -16.28
C HIS A 392 -0.55 -25.06 -14.90
N ALA A 393 -1.24 -25.82 -14.04
CA ALA A 393 -1.04 -25.80 -12.59
C ALA A 393 -0.93 -27.27 -12.11
N SER A 394 -0.20 -27.53 -11.02
CA SER A 394 0.16 -28.90 -10.63
C SER A 394 -0.96 -29.66 -9.92
N THR A 395 -1.00 -30.98 -10.09
CA THR A 395 -2.05 -31.86 -9.55
C THR A 395 -1.90 -32.08 -8.05
N GLY A 396 -2.94 -31.77 -7.28
CA GLY A 396 -3.08 -32.19 -5.88
C GLY A 396 -4.32 -33.08 -5.72
N CYS A 397 -4.12 -34.40 -5.64
CA CYS A 397 -5.20 -35.38 -5.43
C CYS A 397 -4.90 -36.27 -4.22
N ASN A 398 -5.68 -36.12 -3.15
CA ASN A 398 -5.73 -37.09 -2.05
C ASN A 398 -6.76 -38.17 -2.37
N SER A 399 -6.33 -39.41 -2.60
CA SER A 399 -7.23 -40.57 -2.69
C SER A 399 -6.47 -41.88 -2.44
N ASN A 400 -6.40 -42.33 -1.20
CA ASN A 400 -5.93 -43.67 -0.85
C ASN A 400 -7.10 -44.52 -0.34
N CYS A 401 -7.57 -45.45 -1.19
CA CYS A 401 -8.31 -46.62 -0.72
C CYS A 401 -7.36 -47.82 -0.60
N GLU A 402 -7.63 -48.63 0.42
CA GLU A 402 -7.43 -50.08 0.52
C GLU A 402 -6.52 -50.78 -0.51
N THR A 403 -5.45 -51.45 -0.04
CA THR A 403 -5.14 -52.80 -0.54
C THR A 403 -4.30 -53.66 0.41
N ALA A 404 -4.62 -54.95 0.41
CA ALA A 404 -3.75 -56.13 0.60
C ALA A 404 -3.00 -56.37 1.93
N GLN A 405 -3.19 -57.60 2.42
CA GLN A 405 -2.28 -58.32 3.31
C GLN A 405 -1.03 -58.81 2.53
N PRO A 406 0.11 -59.08 3.19
CA PRO A 406 1.09 -60.05 2.75
C PRO A 406 0.89 -61.41 3.43
N HIS A 407 1.14 -62.51 2.70
CA HIS A 407 1.04 -63.87 3.23
C HIS A 407 2.28 -64.35 4.00
N THR A 408 2.07 -65.36 4.84
CA THR A 408 3.10 -66.17 5.51
C THR A 408 4.07 -66.82 4.54
N ALA A 409 5.38 -66.76 4.83
CA ALA A 409 6.39 -67.64 4.28
C ALA A 409 7.37 -68.08 5.38
N HIS A 410 7.24 -69.33 5.85
CA HIS A 410 8.23 -69.95 6.74
C HIS A 410 9.39 -70.49 5.91
N HIS A 411 10.63 -70.16 6.26
CA HIS A 411 11.78 -71.06 6.10
C HIS A 411 12.80 -70.87 7.22
N HIS A 412 13.55 -71.93 7.52
CA HIS A 412 14.46 -72.01 8.66
C HIS A 412 15.79 -71.28 8.43
N LEU A 413 16.42 -70.83 9.52
CA LEU A 413 17.83 -71.13 9.81
C LEU A 413 18.13 -70.88 11.31
N ASN A 414 18.18 -71.96 12.09
CA ASN A 414 18.70 -71.92 13.47
C ASN A 414 20.21 -72.12 13.43
N THR A 415 20.98 -71.18 13.98
CA THR A 415 22.43 -71.36 14.24
C THR A 415 22.74 -70.97 15.67
N THR A 416 22.77 -71.97 16.55
CA THR A 416 23.07 -71.79 17.98
C THR A 416 24.58 -71.65 18.19
N ILE A 417 25.02 -70.56 18.83
CA ILE A 417 26.38 -70.43 19.37
C ILE A 417 26.27 -70.08 20.86
N PRO A 418 26.74 -70.93 21.79
CA PRO A 418 26.74 -70.62 23.21
C PRO A 418 27.83 -69.59 23.52
N LYS A 419 27.51 -68.56 24.31
CA LYS A 419 28.51 -67.64 24.87
C LYS A 419 28.87 -68.10 26.29
N ALA A 420 30.17 -68.12 26.57
CA ALA A 420 30.70 -68.71 27.79
C ALA A 420 30.37 -67.91 29.06
N SER A 421 30.30 -68.62 30.18
CA SER A 421 30.18 -68.06 31.52
C SER A 421 31.47 -67.37 31.94
N ASP A 422 31.39 -66.11 32.36
CA ASP A 422 32.48 -65.45 33.09
C ASP A 422 31.88 -64.65 34.26
N ALA A 423 32.18 -65.09 35.49
CA ALA A 423 31.68 -64.47 36.71
C ALA A 423 32.65 -64.73 37.87
N SER A 424 33.34 -63.70 38.35
CA SER A 424 34.20 -63.73 39.53
C SER A 424 34.53 -62.30 40.01
N PRO A 425 34.90 -62.08 41.28
CA PRO A 425 34.76 -62.96 42.45
C PRO A 425 33.90 -62.33 43.57
N LYS A 426 33.54 -63.12 44.60
CA LYS A 426 33.01 -62.59 45.86
C LYS A 426 34.12 -61.93 46.67
N ALA A 427 33.97 -60.67 47.06
CA ALA A 427 34.78 -60.04 48.09
C ALA A 427 34.08 -60.17 49.46
N CYS A 428 34.82 -60.60 50.48
CA CYS A 428 34.35 -60.65 51.86
C CYS A 428 34.96 -59.49 52.66
N LEU A 429 34.14 -58.74 53.40
CA LEU A 429 34.59 -57.93 54.54
C LEU A 429 33.70 -58.21 55.76
N LYS A 430 34.32 -58.20 56.94
CA LYS A 430 33.70 -58.44 58.26
C LYS A 430 33.89 -57.21 59.15
N HIS A 431 33.08 -57.18 60.22
CA HIS A 431 33.05 -56.28 61.38
C HIS A 431 32.00 -55.15 61.26
N ASN A 432 30.94 -55.03 62.08
CA ASN A 432 30.60 -55.44 63.48
C ASN A 432 30.92 -54.37 64.55
N VAL A 433 30.05 -54.27 65.57
CA VAL A 433 30.02 -53.25 66.65
C VAL A 433 29.52 -51.88 66.12
N SER A 434 28.51 -51.19 66.67
CA SER A 434 28.24 -50.96 68.10
C SER A 434 26.74 -50.84 68.50
N GLN A 435 26.51 -50.59 69.79
CA GLN A 435 25.22 -50.57 70.51
C GLN A 435 24.40 -49.28 70.32
N ARG A 436 23.08 -49.36 70.55
CA ARG A 436 22.45 -48.69 71.73
C ARG A 436 21.02 -49.16 72.02
N ASP A 437 20.76 -49.41 73.31
CA ASP A 437 19.42 -49.51 73.87
C ASP A 437 18.69 -48.16 73.90
N GLY A 438 17.36 -48.20 73.94
CA GLY A 438 16.51 -47.03 74.13
C GLY A 438 15.10 -47.44 74.59
N ARG A 439 14.90 -47.55 75.91
CA ARG A 439 13.54 -47.64 76.49
C ARG A 439 12.90 -46.25 76.56
N VAL A 440 11.62 -46.19 76.20
CA VAL A 440 10.55 -45.64 77.06
C VAL A 440 9.46 -46.68 77.09
#